data_AF-K9R8X4-F1
#
_entry.id   AF-K9R8X4-F1
#
_cell.length_a   1.000
_cell.length_b   1.000
_cell.length_c   1.000
_cell.angle_alpha   90.00
_cell.angle_beta   90.00
_cell.angle_gamma   90.00
#
_symmetry.space_group_name_H-M   'P 1'
#
loop_
_entity.id
_entity.type
_entity.pdbx_description
1 polymer ?
#
loop_
_entity_poly.entity_id
_entity_poly.type
_entity_poly.pdbx_seq_one_letter_code
_entity_poly.pdbx_strand_id
1 'polypeptide(L)'
;MKLVSEPTTTEKIRKMKQRIRWKDTAIVERNIDQTSLFIDDGKASDVEFSFLVVGDSGTGSHRGHSPMRRVAELMLPHYDDCRFMLHTGDVVYQVGSSEYYSKNFIKPYREAILGGEDYKKIAYDEMVFKLPILPVLGNHDYYDLPIIFGLISATTLPFRRLIPSKLDIEVGRHGSHKGDAFARAFLDYLSKFKFPGELARHLDEYYTAKTDAGRCLRYVPGEFTRLPNRYYTFRYGGIDFFALDSNTINDPLPLPETKEGQAYRSLLQKRRDELEQEQEEIRDISNKLNPDDAKDAEQIDDLQSKLSQIEEMIVDINKQLDSSKKPVTDTEQLEWFKQRLIESWNSSEVRGRVVYFHHPPYVTEATKWEQAQTLAVRSRIRHVLNAVAGQVKYLTQGRPIVDLVLNGHAHCMEHIETLDTGNADSNTNWIVCGGSGHSLRRQRPEGADLWESNSAKGKTESKSVARSHLFIGRNGSGSNKRRPYSGLRIDVKEGSPPKFVVKPLVAERYQRQWYQPKIESFTI
;
A
#
# COMPACT_ATOMS: atom_id res chain seq x y z
N MET A 1 -13.75 -21.11 -8.39
CA MET A 1 -13.01 -20.55 -9.57
C MET A 1 -12.21 -19.34 -9.09
N LYS A 2 -10.88 -19.28 -9.32
CA LYS A 2 -10.05 -18.16 -8.86
C LYS A 2 -10.34 -16.92 -9.71
N LEU A 3 -10.63 -15.79 -9.07
CA LEU A 3 -11.00 -14.53 -9.75
C LEU A 3 -9.80 -13.64 -10.08
N VAL A 4 -8.71 -13.80 -9.33
CA VAL A 4 -7.43 -13.11 -9.54
C VAL A 4 -6.27 -14.10 -9.48
N SER A 5 -5.18 -13.76 -10.16
CA SER A 5 -3.91 -14.49 -10.13
C SER A 5 -2.81 -13.54 -9.66
N GLU A 6 -2.10 -13.90 -8.60
CA GLU A 6 -0.95 -13.12 -8.13
C GLU A 6 0.35 -13.69 -8.73
N PRO A 7 1.22 -12.87 -9.32
CA PRO A 7 2.55 -13.32 -9.76
C PRO A 7 3.42 -13.70 -8.56
N THR A 8 4.36 -14.62 -8.77
CA THR A 8 5.33 -14.99 -7.71
C THR A 8 6.26 -13.83 -7.36
N THR A 9 6.81 -13.81 -6.13
CA THR A 9 7.82 -12.82 -5.69
C THR A 9 8.97 -12.68 -6.70
N THR A 10 9.51 -13.80 -7.18
CA THR A 10 10.57 -13.81 -8.21
C THR A 10 10.14 -13.10 -9.50
N GLU A 11 8.92 -13.36 -9.97
CA GLU A 11 8.40 -12.70 -11.17
C GLU A 11 8.17 -11.20 -10.97
N LYS A 12 7.63 -10.78 -9.82
CA LYS A 12 7.46 -9.37 -9.46
C LYS A 12 8.79 -8.62 -9.55
N ILE A 13 9.82 -9.14 -8.87
CA ILE A 13 11.18 -8.56 -8.85
C ILE A 13 11.76 -8.51 -10.26
N ARG A 14 11.73 -9.63 -10.99
CA ARG A 14 12.32 -9.73 -12.34
C ARG A 14 11.67 -8.74 -13.31
N LYS A 15 10.34 -8.64 -13.30
CA LYS A 15 9.60 -7.73 -14.18
C LYS A 15 9.87 -6.28 -13.84
N MET A 16 9.88 -5.89 -12.57
CA MET A 16 10.20 -4.51 -12.19
C MET A 16 11.63 -4.11 -12.56
N LYS A 17 12.62 -4.99 -12.30
CA LYS A 17 14.01 -4.75 -12.74
C LYS A 17 14.13 -4.57 -14.25
N GLN A 18 13.41 -5.38 -15.03
CA GLN A 18 13.40 -5.27 -16.50
C GLN A 18 12.88 -3.89 -16.94
N ARG A 19 11.80 -3.40 -16.31
CA ARG A 19 11.12 -2.15 -16.70
C ARG A 19 12.00 -0.91 -16.47
N ILE A 20 12.76 -0.89 -15.38
CA ILE A 20 13.71 0.18 -15.05
C ILE A 20 15.13 -0.08 -15.58
N ARG A 21 15.33 -1.12 -16.38
CA ARG A 21 16.67 -1.54 -16.87
C ARG A 21 17.72 -1.55 -15.74
N TRP A 22 17.41 -2.26 -14.66
CA TRP A 22 18.22 -2.28 -13.43
C TRP A 22 19.70 -2.54 -13.71
N LYS A 23 20.57 -1.62 -13.28
CA LYS A 23 22.04 -1.67 -13.44
C LYS A 23 22.52 -1.81 -14.89
N ASP A 24 21.78 -1.27 -15.84
CA ASP A 24 22.23 -1.16 -17.24
C ASP A 24 23.55 -0.39 -17.34
N THR A 25 24.40 -0.74 -18.30
CA THR A 25 25.72 -0.11 -18.48
C THR A 25 25.63 1.41 -18.55
N ALA A 26 24.65 1.97 -19.27
CA ALA A 26 24.50 3.42 -19.39
C ALA A 26 24.18 4.12 -18.07
N ILE A 27 23.58 3.40 -17.12
CA ILE A 27 23.23 3.86 -15.77
C ILE A 27 24.46 3.79 -14.86
N VAL A 28 25.17 2.65 -14.89
CA VAL A 28 26.37 2.43 -14.07
C VAL A 28 27.48 3.40 -14.45
N GLU A 29 27.73 3.61 -15.75
CA GLU A 29 28.75 4.56 -16.25
C GLU A 29 28.49 6.01 -15.82
N ARG A 30 27.21 6.38 -15.60
CA ARG A 30 26.81 7.70 -15.13
C ARG A 30 26.77 7.83 -13.61
N ASN A 31 27.13 6.76 -12.89
CA ASN A 31 27.00 6.66 -11.44
C ASN A 31 25.58 7.05 -10.98
N ILE A 32 24.56 6.49 -11.64
CA ILE A 32 23.17 6.77 -11.33
C ILE A 32 22.66 5.82 -10.25
N ASP A 33 22.15 6.41 -9.18
CA ASP A 33 21.42 5.75 -8.13
C ASP A 33 19.93 5.62 -8.50
N GLN A 34 19.56 4.45 -9.00
CA GLN A 34 18.18 4.10 -9.37
C GLN A 34 17.24 3.91 -8.17
N THR A 35 17.67 4.24 -6.96
CA THR A 35 16.84 4.12 -5.75
C THR A 35 16.63 5.45 -5.04
N SER A 36 17.19 6.53 -5.57
CA SER A 36 17.07 7.86 -4.99
C SER A 36 16.24 8.79 -5.87
N LEU A 37 15.47 9.65 -5.22
CA LEU A 37 14.64 10.66 -5.83
C LEU A 37 14.95 12.01 -5.18
N PHE A 38 15.05 13.06 -5.98
CA PHE A 38 15.13 14.44 -5.50
C PHE A 38 13.90 15.21 -5.98
N ILE A 39 13.11 15.75 -5.04
CA ILE A 39 11.95 16.59 -5.36
C ILE A 39 12.45 18.02 -5.53
N ASP A 40 12.44 18.50 -6.76
CA ASP A 40 12.90 19.84 -7.11
C ASP A 40 11.73 20.81 -7.19
N ASP A 41 11.19 21.15 -6.02
CA ASP A 41 10.15 22.17 -5.84
C ASP A 41 10.70 23.48 -5.24
N GLY A 42 12.03 23.58 -5.09
CA GLY A 42 12.73 24.71 -4.47
C GLY A 42 12.52 24.85 -2.97
N LYS A 43 11.89 23.87 -2.30
CA LYS A 43 11.50 23.93 -0.88
C LYS A 43 11.93 22.71 -0.06
N ALA A 44 12.70 21.79 -0.64
CA ALA A 44 13.19 20.60 0.05
C ALA A 44 14.03 20.89 1.31
N SER A 45 14.54 22.11 1.50
CA SER A 45 15.23 22.56 2.72
C SER A 45 14.32 23.07 3.83
N ASP A 46 13.02 23.23 3.57
CA ASP A 46 12.06 23.75 4.55
C ASP A 46 11.93 22.73 5.70
N VAL A 47 12.39 23.13 6.89
CA VAL A 47 12.44 22.24 8.07
C VAL A 47 11.04 21.89 8.56
N GLU A 48 10.13 22.85 8.50
CA GLU A 48 8.70 22.63 8.74
C GLU A 48 7.96 22.52 7.41
N PHE A 49 7.21 21.44 7.24
CA PHE A 49 6.40 21.22 6.05
C PHE A 49 5.23 20.29 6.35
N SER A 50 4.27 20.22 5.43
CA SER A 50 3.14 19.29 5.52
C SER A 50 3.13 18.33 4.33
N PHE A 51 2.58 17.15 4.53
CA PHE A 51 2.30 16.21 3.45
C PHE A 51 0.98 15.47 3.69
N LEU A 52 0.41 14.94 2.62
CA LEU A 52 -0.82 14.16 2.64
C LEU A 52 -0.53 12.67 2.60
N VAL A 53 -1.42 11.85 3.15
CA VAL A 53 -1.31 10.38 3.07
C VAL A 53 -2.68 9.77 2.78
N VAL A 54 -2.70 8.83 1.83
CA VAL A 54 -3.84 7.99 1.46
C VAL A 54 -3.36 6.58 1.13
N GLY A 55 -4.28 5.63 1.08
CA GLY A 55 -4.01 4.22 0.81
C GLY A 55 -5.29 3.50 0.45
N ASP A 56 -5.21 2.47 -0.39
CA ASP A 56 -6.34 1.60 -0.71
C ASP A 56 -7.53 2.41 -1.26
N SER A 57 -7.20 3.45 -2.02
CA SER A 57 -8.16 4.47 -2.47
C SER A 57 -8.94 4.02 -3.69
N GLY A 58 -8.41 3.07 -4.48
CA GLY A 58 -8.75 2.81 -5.88
C GLY A 58 -10.18 2.36 -6.20
N THR A 59 -11.18 2.63 -5.36
CA THR A 59 -12.57 2.38 -5.74
C THR A 59 -13.12 3.48 -6.63
N GLY A 60 -13.58 3.06 -7.81
CA GLY A 60 -14.45 3.88 -8.65
C GLY A 60 -15.77 4.22 -7.97
N SER A 61 -16.61 4.99 -8.65
CA SER A 61 -17.99 5.22 -8.22
C SER A 61 -18.74 3.89 -8.12
N HIS A 62 -19.06 3.47 -6.89
CA HIS A 62 -19.94 2.33 -6.62
C HIS A 62 -21.37 2.86 -6.50
N ARG A 63 -22.23 2.47 -7.46
CA ARG A 63 -23.70 2.65 -7.38
C ARG A 63 -24.16 4.05 -6.95
N GLY A 64 -23.54 5.07 -7.53
CA GLY A 64 -23.91 6.48 -7.35
C GLY A 64 -23.11 7.27 -6.30
N HIS A 65 -22.14 6.67 -5.61
CA HIS A 65 -21.23 7.42 -4.72
C HIS A 65 -19.76 7.01 -4.87
N SER A 66 -18.85 7.96 -4.62
CA SER A 66 -17.40 7.75 -4.68
C SER A 66 -16.78 8.17 -3.35
N PRO A 67 -16.51 7.23 -2.43
CA PRO A 67 -15.85 7.52 -1.16
C PRO A 67 -14.50 8.20 -1.36
N MET A 68 -13.70 7.67 -2.30
CA MET A 68 -12.43 8.25 -2.67
C MET A 68 -12.53 9.71 -3.09
N ARG A 69 -13.54 10.07 -3.90
CA ARG A 69 -13.74 11.48 -4.28
C ARG A 69 -14.05 12.34 -3.06
N ARG A 70 -14.81 11.84 -2.09
CA ARG A 70 -15.09 12.59 -0.84
C ARG A 70 -13.84 12.79 0.00
N VAL A 71 -12.97 11.79 0.10
CA VAL A 71 -11.67 11.93 0.77
C VAL A 71 -10.78 12.93 0.01
N ALA A 72 -10.72 12.85 -1.32
CA ALA A 72 -9.98 13.81 -2.14
C ALA A 72 -10.48 15.25 -1.95
N GLU A 73 -11.80 15.47 -1.90
CA GLU A 73 -12.42 16.78 -1.63
C GLU A 73 -12.00 17.37 -0.27
N LEU A 74 -11.84 16.53 0.76
CA LEU A 74 -11.35 16.97 2.07
C LEU A 74 -9.87 17.37 2.04
N MET A 75 -9.09 16.82 1.11
CA MET A 75 -7.68 17.16 0.98
C MET A 75 -7.44 18.43 0.15
N LEU A 76 -8.36 18.81 -0.74
CA LEU A 76 -8.21 19.97 -1.64
C LEU A 76 -7.80 21.26 -0.91
N PRO A 77 -8.40 21.63 0.24
CA PRO A 77 -8.00 22.85 0.97
C PRO A 77 -6.57 22.82 1.53
N HIS A 78 -5.88 21.67 1.45
CA HIS A 78 -4.54 21.48 1.97
C HIS A 78 -3.47 21.33 0.89
N TYR A 79 -3.85 21.33 -0.40
CA TYR A 79 -2.92 21.09 -1.50
C TYR A 79 -1.81 22.14 -1.58
N ASP A 80 -2.13 23.41 -1.35
CA ASP A 80 -1.13 24.51 -1.43
C ASP A 80 -0.14 24.50 -0.25
N ASP A 81 -0.59 24.00 0.91
CA ASP A 81 0.22 23.89 2.13
C ASP A 81 1.12 22.66 2.10
N CYS A 82 0.69 21.58 1.45
CA CYS A 82 1.39 20.31 1.43
C CYS A 82 2.41 20.23 0.28
N ARG A 83 3.53 19.58 0.54
CA ARG A 83 4.63 19.45 -0.44
C ARG A 83 4.45 18.25 -1.36
N PHE A 84 3.84 17.18 -0.85
CA PHE A 84 3.56 15.95 -1.60
C PHE A 84 2.45 15.15 -0.92
N MET A 85 2.00 14.10 -1.61
CA MET A 85 1.07 13.09 -1.12
C MET A 85 1.74 11.71 -1.22
N LEU A 86 1.78 10.98 -0.11
CA LEU A 86 2.18 9.57 -0.09
C LEU A 86 0.96 8.69 -0.35
N HIS A 87 1.12 7.65 -1.16
CA HIS A 87 0.07 6.66 -1.42
C HIS A 87 0.55 5.26 -1.06
N THR A 88 -0.05 4.64 -0.04
CA THR A 88 0.43 3.37 0.54
C THR A 88 -0.02 2.12 -0.24
N GLY A 89 -0.14 2.20 -1.57
CA GLY A 89 -0.51 1.08 -2.44
C GLY A 89 -2.01 0.86 -2.67
N ASP A 90 -2.31 -0.08 -3.56
CA ASP A 90 -3.65 -0.43 -4.05
C ASP A 90 -4.37 0.75 -4.69
N VAL A 91 -3.82 1.19 -5.82
CA VAL A 91 -4.11 2.50 -6.39
C VAL A 91 -5.44 2.55 -7.15
N VAL A 92 -5.83 1.45 -7.80
CA VAL A 92 -6.97 1.45 -8.72
C VAL A 92 -7.99 0.31 -8.57
N TYR A 93 -7.67 -0.76 -7.82
CA TYR A 93 -8.49 -1.98 -7.66
C TYR A 93 -9.14 -2.52 -8.98
N GLN A 94 -9.81 -3.66 -8.96
CA GLN A 94 -9.48 -4.83 -8.13
C GLN A 94 -8.28 -5.60 -8.69
N VAL A 95 -7.87 -5.38 -9.94
CA VAL A 95 -6.79 -6.14 -10.60
C VAL A 95 -5.73 -5.25 -11.25
N GLY A 96 -5.51 -4.05 -10.69
CA GLY A 96 -4.42 -3.15 -11.10
C GLY A 96 -4.44 -2.76 -12.58
N SER A 97 -5.58 -2.93 -13.26
CA SER A 97 -5.68 -2.78 -14.72
C SER A 97 -5.62 -1.32 -15.13
N SER A 98 -4.94 -1.03 -16.25
CA SER A 98 -4.87 0.32 -16.83
C SER A 98 -6.24 0.91 -17.17
N GLU A 99 -7.23 0.05 -17.44
CA GLU A 99 -8.62 0.46 -17.76
C GLU A 99 -9.28 1.24 -16.61
N TYR A 100 -8.85 1.02 -15.36
CA TYR A 100 -9.45 1.64 -14.19
C TYR A 100 -8.82 2.97 -13.80
N TYR A 101 -7.62 3.30 -14.27
CA TYR A 101 -6.91 4.51 -13.85
C TYR A 101 -7.72 5.79 -14.10
N SER A 102 -8.37 5.93 -15.25
CA SER A 102 -9.16 7.13 -15.55
C SER A 102 -10.28 7.37 -14.54
N LYS A 103 -11.04 6.33 -14.18
CA LYS A 103 -12.19 6.41 -13.27
C LYS A 103 -11.78 6.41 -11.80
N ASN A 104 -10.77 5.62 -11.45
CA ASN A 104 -10.45 5.25 -10.07
C ASN A 104 -9.22 5.97 -9.53
N PHE A 105 -8.46 6.70 -10.35
CA PHE A 105 -7.31 7.49 -9.90
C PHE A 105 -7.30 8.92 -10.46
N ILE A 106 -7.34 9.06 -11.79
CA ILE A 106 -7.24 10.37 -12.45
C ILE A 106 -8.44 11.25 -12.10
N LYS A 107 -9.67 10.74 -12.26
CA LYS A 107 -10.89 11.51 -11.97
C LYS A 107 -10.97 11.99 -10.51
N PRO A 108 -10.72 11.13 -9.49
CA PRO A 108 -10.78 11.56 -8.09
C PRO A 108 -9.71 12.59 -7.71
N TYR A 109 -8.48 12.43 -8.22
CA TYR A 109 -7.33 13.30 -7.94
C TYR A 109 -7.06 14.36 -9.01
N ARG A 110 -8.02 14.65 -9.87
CA ARG A 110 -7.82 15.51 -11.05
C ARG A 110 -7.19 16.87 -10.74
N GLU A 111 -7.50 17.45 -9.58
CA GLU A 111 -6.96 18.74 -9.16
C GLU A 111 -5.44 18.70 -8.91
N ALA A 112 -4.87 17.52 -8.60
CA ALA A 112 -3.44 17.30 -8.43
C ALA A 112 -2.70 17.01 -9.76
N ILE A 113 -3.43 16.80 -10.87
CA ILE A 113 -2.87 16.38 -12.16
C ILE A 113 -2.91 17.56 -13.14
N LEU A 114 -1.83 17.76 -13.89
CA LEU A 114 -1.78 18.75 -14.96
C LEU A 114 -2.80 18.39 -16.05
N GLY A 115 -3.65 19.36 -16.42
CA GLY A 115 -4.75 19.14 -17.37
C GLY A 115 -5.95 18.36 -16.80
N GLY A 116 -6.01 18.12 -15.49
CA GLY A 116 -7.04 17.29 -14.85
C GLY A 116 -8.49 17.76 -15.03
N GLU A 117 -8.72 19.02 -15.39
CA GLU A 117 -10.06 19.53 -15.73
C GLU A 117 -10.72 18.70 -16.85
N ASP A 118 -9.92 18.17 -17.77
CA ASP A 118 -10.36 17.23 -18.82
C ASP A 118 -9.72 15.84 -18.61
N TYR A 119 -9.96 15.26 -17.42
CA TYR A 119 -9.39 13.97 -16.98
C TYR A 119 -9.56 12.81 -17.97
N LYS A 120 -10.54 12.89 -18.89
CA LYS A 120 -10.80 11.85 -19.90
C LYS A 120 -9.75 11.81 -20.99
N LYS A 121 -9.02 12.91 -21.22
CA LYS A 121 -7.93 13.01 -22.20
C LYS A 121 -6.58 12.59 -21.65
N ILE A 122 -6.47 12.41 -20.34
CA ILE A 122 -5.21 12.02 -19.70
C ILE A 122 -5.07 10.51 -19.80
N ALA A 123 -4.06 10.06 -20.56
CA ALA A 123 -3.67 8.66 -20.56
C ALA A 123 -3.03 8.29 -19.21
N TYR A 124 -3.30 7.08 -18.74
CA TYR A 124 -2.84 6.62 -17.44
C TYR A 124 -1.31 6.59 -17.32
N ASP A 125 -0.59 6.43 -18.43
CA ASP A 125 0.85 6.39 -18.52
C ASP A 125 1.48 7.74 -18.91
N GLU A 126 0.68 8.81 -18.96
CA GLU A 126 1.12 10.18 -19.29
C GLU A 126 0.75 11.20 -18.19
N MET A 127 0.40 10.72 -16.98
CA MET A 127 0.08 11.60 -15.86
C MET A 127 1.29 12.44 -15.45
N VAL A 128 1.06 13.75 -15.30
CA VAL A 128 2.01 14.71 -14.73
C VAL A 128 1.38 15.39 -13.53
N PHE A 129 2.08 15.40 -12.39
CA PHE A 129 1.51 15.84 -11.11
C PHE A 129 1.94 17.26 -10.74
N LYS A 130 0.97 18.15 -10.46
CA LYS A 130 1.22 19.49 -9.90
C LYS A 130 1.58 19.40 -8.41
N LEU A 131 0.82 18.60 -7.66
CA LEU A 131 1.15 18.17 -6.31
C LEU A 131 1.78 16.77 -6.43
N PRO A 132 3.05 16.57 -6.06
CA PRO A 132 3.68 15.27 -6.16
C PRO A 132 2.87 14.16 -5.49
N ILE A 133 2.61 13.06 -6.21
CA ILE A 133 2.02 11.84 -5.66
C ILE A 133 3.08 10.73 -5.73
N LEU A 134 3.42 10.17 -4.57
CA LEU A 134 4.54 9.24 -4.38
C LEU A 134 4.00 7.87 -3.89
N PRO A 135 3.51 7.02 -4.81
CA PRO A 135 2.97 5.72 -4.44
C PRO A 135 4.05 4.66 -4.16
N VAL A 136 3.65 3.65 -3.40
CA VAL A 136 4.22 2.28 -3.38
C VAL A 136 3.21 1.31 -4.01
N LEU A 137 3.64 0.07 -4.30
CA LEU A 137 2.74 -0.96 -4.80
C LEU A 137 2.02 -1.68 -3.65
N GLY A 138 0.72 -1.92 -3.84
CA GLY A 138 -0.05 -2.90 -3.10
C GLY A 138 -0.23 -4.21 -3.86
N ASN A 139 -0.92 -5.18 -3.27
CA ASN A 139 -1.12 -6.49 -3.88
C ASN A 139 -2.04 -6.41 -5.10
N HIS A 140 -3.06 -5.55 -5.09
CA HIS A 140 -3.96 -5.37 -6.23
C HIS A 140 -3.27 -4.72 -7.42
N ASP A 141 -2.16 -3.99 -7.20
CA ASP A 141 -1.35 -3.44 -8.30
C ASP A 141 -0.56 -4.52 -9.05
N TYR A 142 -0.40 -5.72 -8.47
CA TYR A 142 0.25 -6.87 -9.09
C TYR A 142 -0.71 -7.92 -9.65
N TYR A 143 -1.97 -7.90 -9.24
CA TYR A 143 -2.94 -8.92 -9.63
C TYR A 143 -3.19 -8.93 -11.13
N ASP A 144 -3.33 -10.15 -11.66
CA ASP A 144 -3.71 -10.42 -13.03
C ASP A 144 -5.07 -11.14 -13.07
N LEU A 145 -5.74 -11.08 -14.22
CA LEU A 145 -6.88 -11.93 -14.49
C LEU A 145 -6.42 -13.27 -15.07
N PRO A 146 -7.01 -14.39 -14.65
CA PRO A 146 -6.76 -15.67 -15.30
C PRO A 146 -7.08 -15.58 -16.80
N ILE A 147 -6.21 -16.16 -17.64
CA ILE A 147 -6.25 -16.05 -19.12
C ILE A 147 -7.62 -16.45 -19.70
N ILE A 148 -8.29 -17.42 -19.09
CA ILE A 148 -9.62 -17.91 -19.51
C ILE A 148 -10.67 -16.79 -19.47
N PHE A 149 -10.63 -15.88 -18.49
CA PHE A 149 -11.55 -14.75 -18.42
C PHE A 149 -11.28 -13.70 -19.51
N GLY A 150 -10.02 -13.49 -19.90
CA GLY A 150 -9.66 -12.63 -21.04
C GLY A 150 -10.30 -13.13 -22.34
N LEU A 151 -10.25 -14.45 -22.58
CA LEU A 151 -10.87 -15.09 -23.75
C LEU A 151 -12.41 -15.06 -23.72
N ILE A 152 -13.01 -15.31 -22.55
CA ILE A 152 -14.48 -15.26 -22.39
C ILE A 152 -14.99 -13.81 -22.52
N SER A 153 -14.28 -12.83 -21.96
CA SER A 153 -14.69 -11.42 -22.06
C SER A 153 -14.63 -10.89 -23.50
N ALA A 154 -13.66 -11.34 -24.30
CA ALA A 154 -13.53 -10.99 -25.72
C ALA A 154 -14.62 -11.62 -26.59
N THR A 155 -15.11 -12.81 -26.23
CA THR A 155 -16.07 -13.59 -27.05
C THR A 155 -17.52 -13.41 -26.61
N THR A 156 -17.79 -13.02 -25.36
CA THR A 156 -19.17 -12.86 -24.84
C THR A 156 -19.66 -11.41 -24.79
N LEU A 157 -18.87 -10.42 -25.23
CA LEU A 157 -19.22 -8.99 -25.28
C LEU A 157 -20.63 -8.67 -25.85
N PRO A 158 -21.10 -9.29 -26.95
CA PRO A 158 -22.47 -9.06 -27.44
C PRO A 158 -23.56 -9.75 -26.61
N PHE A 159 -23.25 -10.88 -25.95
CA PHE A 159 -24.20 -11.65 -25.13
C PHE A 159 -24.27 -11.20 -23.67
N ARG A 160 -23.27 -10.46 -23.17
CA ARG A 160 -23.21 -9.94 -21.80
C ARG A 160 -24.34 -8.95 -21.47
N ARG A 161 -24.92 -8.32 -22.51
CA ARG A 161 -26.14 -7.50 -22.39
C ARG A 161 -27.41 -8.30 -22.10
N LEU A 162 -27.41 -9.61 -22.35
CA LEU A 162 -28.58 -10.49 -22.23
C LEU A 162 -28.57 -11.35 -20.97
N ILE A 163 -27.41 -11.52 -20.31
CA ILE A 163 -27.29 -12.19 -19.00
C ILE A 163 -26.38 -11.34 -18.11
N PRO A 164 -26.92 -10.31 -17.42
CA PRO A 164 -26.16 -9.54 -16.46
C PRO A 164 -25.84 -10.45 -15.26
N SER A 165 -24.57 -10.79 -15.06
CA SER A 165 -24.17 -11.34 -13.77
C SER A 165 -24.27 -10.20 -12.74
N LYS A 166 -25.11 -10.33 -11.71
CA LYS A 166 -25.38 -9.26 -10.72
C LYS A 166 -24.17 -8.97 -9.82
N LEU A 167 -23.26 -9.93 -9.75
CA LEU A 167 -21.90 -9.80 -9.24
C LEU A 167 -20.91 -9.66 -10.40
N ASP A 168 -21.19 -8.75 -11.33
CA ASP A 168 -20.18 -8.31 -12.30
C ASP A 168 -19.04 -7.71 -11.47
N ILE A 169 -18.05 -8.55 -11.18
CA ILE A 169 -16.72 -8.11 -10.82
C ILE A 169 -16.35 -7.15 -11.95
N GLU A 170 -15.90 -5.94 -11.61
CA GLU A 170 -15.29 -5.03 -12.59
C GLU A 170 -14.02 -5.75 -13.10
N VAL A 171 -14.22 -6.72 -14.01
CA VAL A 171 -13.21 -7.53 -14.68
C VAL A 171 -12.99 -6.80 -15.99
N GLY A 172 -11.95 -5.97 -15.98
CA GLY A 172 -11.42 -5.38 -17.19
C GLY A 172 -11.02 -6.46 -18.18
N ARG A 173 -10.67 -6.10 -19.41
CA ARG A 173 -10.25 -7.10 -20.41
C ARG A 173 -8.97 -7.83 -19.98
N HIS A 174 -8.18 -7.21 -19.12
CA HIS A 174 -6.93 -7.72 -18.58
C HIS A 174 -6.68 -7.18 -17.16
N GLY A 175 -5.78 -7.83 -16.42
CA GLY A 175 -5.29 -7.33 -15.13
C GLY A 175 -4.11 -6.37 -15.29
N SER A 176 -3.23 -6.31 -14.28
CA SER A 176 -2.11 -5.37 -14.21
C SER A 176 -0.93 -5.70 -15.14
N HIS A 177 -0.92 -6.91 -15.72
CA HIS A 177 0.22 -7.53 -16.37
C HIS A 177 1.44 -7.62 -15.44
N LYS A 178 1.23 -8.17 -14.24
CA LYS A 178 2.26 -8.30 -13.20
C LYS A 178 2.84 -6.92 -12.81
N GLY A 179 1.97 -5.94 -12.59
CA GLY A 179 2.32 -4.55 -12.25
C GLY A 179 2.86 -3.69 -13.39
N ASP A 180 2.60 -4.03 -14.65
CA ASP A 180 3.04 -3.20 -15.80
C ASP A 180 2.27 -1.88 -15.83
N ALA A 181 0.96 -1.93 -15.56
CA ALA A 181 0.11 -0.74 -15.53
C ALA A 181 0.61 0.28 -14.49
N PHE A 182 0.89 -0.16 -13.25
CA PHE A 182 1.51 0.68 -12.23
C PHE A 182 2.86 1.23 -12.69
N ALA A 183 3.72 0.38 -13.26
CA ALA A 183 5.04 0.80 -13.67
C ALA A 183 5.01 1.87 -14.76
N ARG A 184 4.08 1.79 -15.72
CA ARG A 184 3.90 2.82 -16.74
C ARG A 184 3.26 4.10 -16.20
N ALA A 185 2.37 3.97 -15.22
CA ALA A 185 1.72 5.10 -14.58
C ALA A 185 2.70 5.94 -13.76
N PHE A 186 3.56 5.30 -12.96
CA PHE A 186 4.33 6.01 -11.92
C PHE A 186 5.83 5.91 -12.06
N LEU A 187 6.39 4.78 -12.54
CA LEU A 187 7.83 4.62 -12.64
C LEU A 187 8.37 5.27 -13.90
N ASP A 188 9.66 5.63 -13.87
CA ASP A 188 10.39 5.97 -15.08
C ASP A 188 10.66 4.69 -15.88
N TYR A 189 9.76 4.39 -16.82
CA TYR A 189 9.72 3.13 -17.56
C TYR A 189 10.83 3.07 -18.63
N LEU A 190 12.08 2.89 -18.20
CA LEU A 190 13.27 2.94 -19.06
C LEU A 190 13.31 1.89 -20.18
N SER A 191 12.58 0.79 -20.03
CA SER A 191 12.51 -0.25 -21.08
C SER A 191 11.75 0.18 -22.35
N LYS A 192 11.13 1.37 -22.36
CA LYS A 192 10.56 1.97 -23.59
C LYS A 192 11.63 2.44 -24.57
N PHE A 193 12.84 2.78 -24.11
CA PHE A 193 13.94 3.27 -24.94
C PHE A 193 14.66 2.11 -25.61
N LYS A 194 14.41 1.94 -26.91
CA LYS A 194 14.89 0.79 -27.69
C LYS A 194 15.97 1.18 -28.69
N PHE A 195 16.07 2.44 -29.09
CA PHE A 195 17.05 2.87 -30.08
C PHE A 195 18.37 3.31 -29.42
N PRO A 196 19.52 3.13 -30.10
CA PRO A 196 20.81 3.55 -29.58
C PRO A 196 20.82 5.04 -29.19
N GLY A 197 21.37 5.35 -28.02
CA GLY A 197 21.51 6.72 -27.51
C GLY A 197 20.25 7.35 -26.88
N GLU A 198 19.06 6.78 -27.07
CA GLU A 198 17.83 7.31 -26.43
C GLU A 198 17.90 7.25 -24.91
N LEU A 199 18.27 6.09 -24.37
CA LEU A 199 18.42 5.92 -22.92
C LEU A 199 19.44 6.91 -22.37
N ALA A 200 20.62 7.00 -23.00
CA ALA A 200 21.67 7.91 -22.57
C ALA A 200 21.18 9.37 -22.49
N ARG A 201 20.50 9.84 -23.53
CA ARG A 201 19.92 11.20 -23.57
C ARG A 201 18.89 11.42 -22.47
N HIS A 202 17.97 10.47 -22.29
CA HIS A 202 16.97 10.52 -21.23
C HIS A 202 17.60 10.57 -19.83
N LEU A 203 18.63 9.75 -19.59
CA LEU A 203 19.37 9.77 -18.32
C LEU A 203 20.06 11.11 -18.10
N ASP A 204 20.63 11.71 -19.14
CA ASP A 204 21.29 13.02 -19.08
C ASP A 204 20.32 14.19 -18.91
N GLU A 205 19.06 14.02 -19.30
CA GLU A 205 17.99 14.99 -19.13
C GLU A 205 17.37 14.94 -17.72
N TYR A 206 17.02 13.74 -17.23
CA TYR A 206 16.18 13.59 -16.04
C TYR A 206 16.91 13.08 -14.78
N TYR A 207 18.08 12.43 -14.91
CA TYR A 207 18.87 11.98 -13.76
C TYR A 207 19.99 12.97 -13.46
N THR A 208 19.61 14.21 -13.16
CA THR A 208 20.54 15.35 -13.04
C THR A 208 20.78 15.81 -11.61
N ALA A 209 19.89 15.44 -10.68
CA ALA A 209 20.08 15.69 -9.26
C ALA A 209 21.28 14.90 -8.72
N LYS A 210 21.96 15.44 -7.70
CA LYS A 210 23.16 14.83 -7.11
C LYS A 210 22.94 14.57 -5.63
N THR A 211 23.36 13.40 -5.18
CA THR A 211 23.44 13.00 -3.78
C THR A 211 24.84 12.44 -3.51
N ASP A 212 25.15 12.13 -2.25
CA ASP A 212 26.40 11.47 -1.88
C ASP A 212 26.59 10.11 -2.56
N ALA A 213 25.49 9.46 -2.99
CA ALA A 213 25.49 8.18 -3.67
C ALA A 213 25.65 8.29 -5.21
N GLY A 214 25.60 9.51 -5.78
CA GLY A 214 25.73 9.74 -7.21
C GLY A 214 24.62 10.60 -7.80
N ARG A 215 24.38 10.43 -9.11
CA ARG A 215 23.27 11.10 -9.81
C ARG A 215 21.96 10.38 -9.51
N CYS A 216 20.87 11.08 -9.32
CA CYS A 216 19.56 10.48 -9.07
C CYS A 216 18.46 11.16 -9.88
N LEU A 217 17.26 10.56 -9.86
CA LEU A 217 16.12 11.07 -10.61
C LEU A 217 15.67 12.42 -10.04
N ARG A 218 15.60 13.44 -10.89
CA ARG A 218 15.09 14.77 -10.56
C ARG A 218 13.59 14.80 -10.85
N TYR A 219 12.79 14.83 -9.81
CA TYR A 219 11.34 14.99 -9.89
C TYR A 219 11.01 16.47 -9.92
N VAL A 220 10.41 16.94 -11.02
CA VAL A 220 10.01 18.34 -11.18
C VAL A 220 8.48 18.40 -11.23
N PRO A 221 7.80 18.87 -10.16
CA PRO A 221 6.35 18.98 -10.14
C PRO A 221 5.84 19.80 -11.34
N GLY A 222 4.82 19.28 -12.03
CA GLY A 222 4.25 19.90 -13.22
C GLY A 222 5.00 19.63 -14.53
N GLU A 223 6.18 18.99 -14.50
CA GLU A 223 6.99 18.72 -15.70
C GLU A 223 7.37 17.24 -15.83
N PHE A 224 8.11 16.69 -14.87
CA PHE A 224 8.58 15.31 -14.89
C PHE A 224 8.40 14.65 -13.53
N THR A 225 7.38 13.81 -13.41
CA THR A 225 6.88 13.34 -12.13
C THR A 225 6.89 11.82 -12.02
N ARG A 226 8.05 11.21 -12.35
CA ARG A 226 8.25 9.76 -12.31
C ARG A 226 9.04 9.32 -11.08
N LEU A 227 8.87 8.06 -10.71
CA LEU A 227 9.60 7.40 -9.63
C LEU A 227 10.74 6.53 -10.18
N PRO A 228 11.87 6.41 -9.48
CA PRO A 228 13.05 5.73 -10.03
C PRO A 228 12.92 4.20 -9.99
N ASN A 229 12.17 3.65 -9.03
CA ASN A 229 12.07 2.21 -8.78
C ASN A 229 10.86 1.90 -7.88
N ARG A 230 10.53 0.61 -7.70
CA ARG A 230 9.43 0.12 -6.83
C ARG A 230 9.69 0.34 -5.33
N TYR A 231 10.96 0.47 -4.95
CA TYR A 231 11.41 0.93 -3.65
C TYR A 231 12.41 2.06 -3.88
N TYR A 232 12.34 3.11 -3.08
CA TYR A 232 13.14 4.31 -3.28
C TYR A 232 13.21 5.13 -2.00
N THR A 233 14.13 6.10 -1.98
CA THR A 233 14.27 7.06 -0.90
C THR A 233 14.37 8.48 -1.43
N PHE A 234 13.97 9.44 -0.61
CA PHE A 234 14.17 10.87 -0.84
C PHE A 234 14.29 11.59 0.50
N ARG A 235 14.91 12.77 0.48
CA ARG A 235 15.04 13.64 1.65
C ARG A 235 14.21 14.90 1.45
N TYR A 236 13.45 15.29 2.48
CA TYR A 236 12.71 16.55 2.51
C TYR A 236 12.69 17.13 3.92
N GLY A 237 13.07 18.39 4.10
CA GLY A 237 13.15 19.06 5.41
C GLY A 237 14.05 18.36 6.43
N GLY A 238 15.11 17.69 5.95
CA GLY A 238 16.00 16.85 6.78
C GLY A 238 15.36 15.54 7.26
N ILE A 239 14.22 15.13 6.68
CA ILE A 239 13.58 13.83 6.91
C ILE A 239 13.90 12.91 5.75
N ASP A 240 14.45 11.73 6.05
CA ASP A 240 14.60 10.68 5.05
C ASP A 240 13.32 9.84 4.98
N PHE A 241 12.76 9.70 3.78
CA PHE A 241 11.61 8.85 3.49
C PHE A 241 12.07 7.57 2.79
N PHE A 242 11.55 6.42 3.22
CA PHE A 242 11.86 5.11 2.65
C PHE A 242 10.59 4.43 2.15
N ALA A 243 10.45 4.31 0.83
CA ALA A 243 9.38 3.60 0.18
C ALA A 243 9.79 2.14 -0.03
N LEU A 244 9.01 1.17 0.48
CA LEU A 244 9.29 -0.27 0.28
C LEU A 244 8.16 -0.95 -0.50
N ASP A 245 8.54 -1.88 -1.38
CA ASP A 245 7.60 -2.81 -1.97
C ASP A 245 7.43 -4.03 -1.06
N SER A 246 6.41 -3.96 -0.20
CA SER A 246 6.10 -5.05 0.74
C SER A 246 5.62 -6.34 0.06
N ASN A 247 5.23 -6.31 -1.22
CA ASN A 247 4.75 -7.49 -1.97
C ASN A 247 5.84 -8.52 -2.28
N THR A 248 7.11 -8.16 -2.08
CA THR A 248 8.26 -9.03 -2.33
C THR A 248 8.93 -9.52 -1.04
N ILE A 249 8.35 -9.14 0.11
CA ILE A 249 8.79 -9.54 1.45
C ILE A 249 7.60 -10.02 2.30
N ASN A 250 6.47 -10.39 1.70
CA ASN A 250 5.27 -10.85 2.40
C ASN A 250 5.01 -12.35 2.27
N ASP A 251 5.84 -13.13 1.55
CA ASP A 251 5.62 -14.58 1.46
C ASP A 251 5.64 -15.21 2.87
N PRO A 252 4.63 -16.02 3.26
CA PRO A 252 4.57 -16.63 4.58
C PRO A 252 5.83 -17.42 4.98
N LEU A 253 6.09 -17.50 6.28
CA LEU A 253 7.10 -18.41 6.81
C LEU A 253 6.65 -19.87 6.61
N PRO A 254 7.58 -20.80 6.32
CA PRO A 254 7.24 -22.19 6.10
C PRO A 254 6.66 -22.81 7.37
N LEU A 255 5.59 -23.59 7.21
CA LEU A 255 5.03 -24.36 8.32
C LEU A 255 6.03 -25.45 8.78
N PRO A 256 6.24 -25.65 10.08
CA PRO A 256 7.20 -26.63 10.58
C PRO A 256 6.78 -28.06 10.19
N GLU A 257 7.74 -28.95 9.95
CA GLU A 257 7.48 -30.38 9.65
C GLU A 257 7.23 -31.22 10.93
N THR A 258 6.79 -30.60 12.01
CA THR A 258 6.45 -31.28 13.27
C THR A 258 5.00 -31.76 13.29
N LYS A 259 4.61 -32.56 14.30
CA LYS A 259 3.21 -32.99 14.49
C LYS A 259 2.26 -31.80 14.64
N GLU A 260 2.69 -30.77 15.38
CA GLU A 260 1.95 -29.52 15.56
C GLU A 260 1.80 -28.77 14.23
N GLY A 261 2.86 -28.72 13.42
CA GLY A 261 2.81 -28.15 12.09
C GLY A 261 1.90 -28.92 11.12
N GLN A 262 1.84 -30.26 11.22
CA GLN A 262 0.90 -31.06 10.43
C GLN A 262 -0.55 -30.82 10.87
N ALA A 263 -0.82 -30.76 12.17
CA ALA A 263 -2.14 -30.42 12.70
C ALA A 263 -2.59 -29.03 12.24
N TYR A 264 -1.67 -28.05 12.24
CA TYR A 264 -1.95 -26.71 11.74
C TYR A 264 -2.24 -26.68 10.23
N ARG A 265 -1.51 -27.46 9.41
CA ARG A 265 -1.82 -27.64 7.99
C ARG A 265 -3.24 -28.17 7.77
N SER A 266 -3.65 -29.19 8.53
CA SER A 266 -5.00 -29.73 8.45
C SER A 266 -6.07 -28.70 8.84
N LEU A 267 -5.79 -27.86 9.84
CA LEU A 267 -6.67 -26.76 10.23
C LEU A 267 -6.81 -25.72 9.12
N LEU A 268 -5.70 -25.29 8.52
CA LEU A 268 -5.69 -24.36 7.39
C LEU A 268 -6.47 -24.90 6.19
N GLN A 269 -6.27 -26.19 5.88
CA GLN A 269 -6.98 -26.88 4.80
C GLN A 269 -8.50 -26.88 5.05
N LYS A 270 -8.94 -27.26 6.25
CA LYS A 270 -10.35 -27.19 6.64
C LYS A 270 -10.89 -25.76 6.53
N ARG A 271 -10.14 -24.77 7.04
CA ARG A 271 -10.55 -23.37 7.00
C ARG A 271 -10.69 -22.84 5.57
N ARG A 272 -9.81 -23.25 4.65
CA ARG A 272 -9.92 -22.92 3.23
C ARG A 272 -11.24 -23.43 2.66
N ASP A 273 -11.56 -24.70 2.92
CA ASP A 273 -12.75 -25.34 2.38
C ASP A 273 -14.04 -24.70 2.95
N GLU A 274 -14.06 -24.34 4.25
CA GLU A 274 -15.15 -23.56 4.87
C GLU A 274 -15.34 -22.19 4.21
N LEU A 275 -14.24 -21.49 3.92
CA LEU A 275 -14.27 -20.19 3.24
C LEU A 275 -14.77 -20.32 1.80
N GLU A 276 -14.38 -21.37 1.08
CA GLU A 276 -14.88 -21.65 -0.27
C GLU A 276 -16.39 -21.90 -0.28
N GLN A 277 -16.91 -22.64 0.70
CA GLN A 277 -18.35 -22.82 0.88
C GLN A 277 -19.06 -21.48 1.18
N GLU A 278 -18.49 -20.66 2.08
CA GLU A 278 -19.04 -19.34 2.40
C GLU A 278 -19.10 -18.42 1.16
N GLN A 279 -18.13 -18.51 0.24
CA GLN A 279 -18.19 -17.78 -1.03
C GLN A 279 -19.40 -18.19 -1.89
N GLU A 280 -19.69 -19.48 -1.97
CA GLU A 280 -20.82 -19.99 -2.74
C GLU A 280 -22.14 -19.51 -2.16
N GLU A 281 -22.30 -19.58 -0.83
CA GLU A 281 -23.48 -19.06 -0.13
C GLU A 281 -23.69 -17.55 -0.37
N ILE A 282 -22.61 -16.75 -0.31
CA ILE A 282 -22.66 -15.31 -0.60
C ILE A 282 -23.10 -15.04 -2.04
N ARG A 283 -22.59 -15.82 -3.01
CA ARG A 283 -22.97 -15.69 -4.42
C ARG A 283 -24.45 -16.01 -4.61
N ASP A 284 -24.95 -17.07 -3.98
CA ASP A 284 -26.35 -17.46 -4.04
C ASP A 284 -27.29 -16.41 -3.43
N ILE A 285 -26.91 -15.82 -2.30
CA ILE A 285 -27.65 -14.71 -1.69
C ILE A 285 -27.65 -13.52 -2.66
N SER A 286 -26.48 -13.15 -3.20
CA SER A 286 -26.38 -11.99 -4.09
C SER A 286 -27.17 -12.14 -5.38
N ASN A 287 -27.33 -13.36 -5.91
CA ASN A 287 -28.12 -13.62 -7.11
C ASN A 287 -29.62 -13.35 -6.91
N LYS A 288 -30.12 -13.48 -5.67
CA LYS A 288 -31.52 -13.26 -5.29
C LYS A 288 -31.88 -11.78 -5.12
N LEU A 289 -30.89 -10.89 -4.96
CA LEU A 289 -31.10 -9.47 -4.71
C LEU A 289 -31.35 -8.69 -6.01
N ASN A 290 -32.13 -7.59 -5.93
CA ASN A 290 -32.37 -6.70 -7.06
C ASN A 290 -31.40 -5.49 -7.04
N PRO A 291 -30.49 -5.35 -8.02
CA PRO A 291 -29.55 -4.22 -8.04
C PRO A 291 -30.22 -2.86 -8.26
N ASP A 292 -31.45 -2.82 -8.79
CA ASP A 292 -32.19 -1.58 -9.03
C ASP A 292 -32.95 -1.09 -7.78
N ASP A 293 -33.13 -1.95 -6.77
CA ASP A 293 -33.65 -1.55 -5.47
C ASP A 293 -32.51 -0.99 -4.59
N ALA A 294 -32.71 0.18 -3.98
CA ALA A 294 -31.66 0.86 -3.24
C ALA A 294 -31.18 0.12 -1.98
N LYS A 295 -32.02 -0.71 -1.36
CA LYS A 295 -31.68 -1.49 -0.15
C LYS A 295 -30.91 -2.75 -0.55
N ASP A 296 -31.41 -3.48 -1.53
CA ASP A 296 -30.73 -4.64 -2.09
C ASP A 296 -29.39 -4.22 -2.71
N ALA A 297 -29.31 -3.03 -3.30
CA ALA A 297 -28.08 -2.49 -3.86
C ALA A 297 -26.99 -2.29 -2.80
N GLU A 298 -27.35 -1.83 -1.61
CA GLU A 298 -26.43 -1.65 -0.48
C GLU A 298 -26.01 -3.01 0.10
N GLN A 299 -26.92 -3.98 0.14
CA GLN A 299 -26.62 -5.33 0.60
C GLN A 299 -25.66 -6.06 -0.34
N ILE A 300 -25.82 -5.94 -1.66
CA ILE A 300 -24.88 -6.53 -2.62
C ILE A 300 -23.48 -5.91 -2.46
N ASP A 301 -23.37 -4.61 -2.20
CA ASP A 301 -22.08 -3.93 -1.94
C ASP A 301 -21.37 -4.52 -0.70
N ASP A 302 -22.12 -4.79 0.38
CA ASP A 302 -21.57 -5.49 1.55
C ASP A 302 -21.14 -6.93 1.22
N LEU A 303 -21.93 -7.65 0.40
CA LEU A 303 -21.62 -9.02 -0.01
C LEU A 303 -20.38 -9.07 -0.91
N GLN A 304 -20.22 -8.11 -1.83
CA GLN A 304 -19.00 -7.95 -2.65
C GLN A 304 -17.78 -7.67 -1.77
N SER A 305 -17.92 -6.76 -0.80
CA SER A 305 -16.87 -6.47 0.18
C SER A 305 -16.48 -7.70 1.00
N LYS A 306 -17.45 -8.55 1.35
CA LYS A 306 -17.24 -9.80 2.08
C LYS A 306 -16.59 -10.87 1.20
N LEU A 307 -16.99 -10.96 -0.07
CA LEU A 307 -16.42 -11.90 -1.03
C LEU A 307 -14.92 -11.61 -1.27
N SER A 308 -14.56 -10.35 -1.51
CA SER A 308 -13.14 -9.94 -1.66
C SER A 308 -12.32 -10.26 -0.40
N GLN A 309 -12.90 -10.10 0.79
CA GLN A 309 -12.25 -10.48 2.06
C GLN A 309 -11.93 -11.98 2.09
N ILE A 310 -12.91 -12.80 1.73
CA ILE A 310 -12.77 -14.25 1.75
C ILE A 310 -11.73 -14.69 0.73
N GLU A 311 -11.72 -14.06 -0.45
CA GLU A 311 -10.70 -14.33 -1.48
C GLU A 311 -9.29 -14.03 -0.97
N GLU A 312 -9.06 -12.90 -0.31
CA GLU A 312 -7.78 -12.55 0.28
C GLU A 312 -7.36 -13.56 1.36
N MET A 313 -8.28 -14.01 2.22
CA MET A 313 -8.00 -15.04 3.23
C MET A 313 -7.65 -16.39 2.59
N ILE A 314 -8.36 -16.79 1.52
CA ILE A 314 -8.05 -18.03 0.78
C ILE A 314 -6.68 -17.91 0.10
N VAL A 315 -6.30 -16.75 -0.44
CA VAL A 315 -4.98 -16.53 -1.02
C VAL A 315 -3.88 -16.67 0.03
N ASP A 316 -4.03 -16.04 1.21
CA ASP A 316 -3.07 -16.18 2.32
C ASP A 316 -2.93 -17.65 2.76
N ILE A 317 -4.05 -18.36 2.98
CA ILE A 317 -4.04 -19.78 3.36
C ILE A 317 -3.34 -20.63 2.28
N ASN A 318 -3.63 -20.42 1.00
CA ASN A 318 -2.99 -21.16 -0.07
C ASN A 318 -1.47 -20.91 -0.09
N LYS A 319 -1.02 -19.66 0.11
CA LYS A 319 0.42 -19.37 0.24
C LYS A 319 1.06 -20.10 1.42
N GLN A 320 0.37 -20.16 2.57
CA GLN A 320 0.84 -20.92 3.73
C GLN A 320 0.93 -22.42 3.44
N LEU A 321 -0.06 -23.00 2.76
CA LEU A 321 -0.06 -24.43 2.41
C LEU A 321 1.02 -24.76 1.36
N ASP A 322 1.27 -23.86 0.41
CA ASP A 322 2.30 -24.00 -0.62
C ASP A 322 3.73 -23.73 -0.09
N SER A 323 3.88 -23.17 1.12
CA SER A 323 5.15 -22.78 1.76
C SER A 323 6.12 -23.92 2.10
N SER A 324 5.81 -25.15 1.70
CA SER A 324 6.76 -26.29 1.73
C SER A 324 8.08 -26.03 0.97
N LYS A 325 8.13 -24.97 0.14
CA LYS A 325 9.33 -24.47 -0.54
C LYS A 325 9.94 -23.29 0.23
N LYS A 326 11.27 -23.17 0.24
CA LYS A 326 11.98 -22.01 0.83
C LYS A 326 11.31 -20.70 0.37
N PRO A 327 10.85 -19.85 1.30
CA PRO A 327 10.17 -18.61 0.94
C PRO A 327 11.11 -17.73 0.13
N VAL A 328 10.66 -17.23 -1.01
CA VAL A 328 11.43 -16.26 -1.78
C VAL A 328 11.24 -14.91 -1.09
N THR A 329 12.32 -14.34 -0.60
CA THR A 329 12.33 -13.01 0.01
C THR A 329 13.28 -12.13 -0.77
N ASP A 330 12.86 -10.89 -1.00
CA ASP A 330 13.65 -9.86 -1.65
C ASP A 330 14.76 -9.33 -0.75
N THR A 331 15.82 -10.12 -0.66
CA THR A 331 17.00 -9.81 0.16
C THR A 331 17.73 -8.56 -0.32
N GLU A 332 17.69 -8.25 -1.63
CA GLU A 332 18.29 -7.02 -2.17
C GLU A 332 17.59 -5.78 -1.65
N GLN A 333 16.24 -5.74 -1.63
CA GLN A 333 15.50 -4.61 -1.05
C GLN A 333 15.73 -4.49 0.46
N LEU A 334 15.73 -5.60 1.21
CA LEU A 334 15.94 -5.57 2.66
C LEU A 334 17.36 -5.11 3.01
N GLU A 335 18.36 -5.56 2.26
CA GLU A 335 19.75 -5.13 2.43
C GLU A 335 19.92 -3.66 2.05
N TRP A 336 19.32 -3.23 0.94
CA TRP A 336 19.27 -1.81 0.56
C TRP A 336 18.67 -0.97 1.69
N PHE A 337 17.51 -1.37 2.22
CA PHE A 337 16.84 -0.63 3.29
C PHE A 337 17.69 -0.55 4.55
N LYS A 338 18.34 -1.65 4.94
CA LYS A 338 19.29 -1.69 6.04
C LYS A 338 20.43 -0.69 5.83
N GLN A 339 21.10 -0.73 4.68
CA GLN A 339 22.23 0.15 4.39
C GLN A 339 21.82 1.63 4.34
N ARG A 340 20.69 1.95 3.70
CA ARG A 340 20.17 3.31 3.65
C ARG A 340 19.80 3.88 5.01
N LEU A 341 19.23 3.07 5.90
CA LEU A 341 18.99 3.49 7.28
C LEU A 341 20.29 3.75 8.03
N ILE A 342 21.32 2.91 7.84
CA ILE A 342 22.64 3.12 8.45
C ILE A 342 23.27 4.42 7.92
N GLU A 343 23.28 4.64 6.61
CA GLU A 343 23.73 5.89 5.98
C GLU A 343 22.99 7.10 6.55
N SER A 344 21.66 7.00 6.63
CA SER A 344 20.79 8.02 7.21
C SER A 344 21.14 8.36 8.65
N TRP A 345 21.48 7.37 9.49
CA TRP A 345 21.95 7.59 10.87
C TRP A 345 23.33 8.23 10.97
N ASN A 346 24.19 8.03 9.98
CA ASN A 346 25.53 8.64 9.94
C ASN A 346 25.54 10.07 9.35
N SER A 347 24.43 10.53 8.78
CA SER A 347 24.31 11.88 8.24
C SER A 347 23.81 12.86 9.29
N SER A 348 24.59 13.92 9.57
CA SER A 348 24.19 15.00 10.49
C SER A 348 23.06 15.88 9.96
N GLU A 349 22.75 15.79 8.67
CA GLU A 349 21.65 16.52 8.03
C GLU A 349 20.28 15.87 8.30
N VAL A 350 20.28 14.62 8.75
CA VAL A 350 19.05 13.86 8.98
C VAL A 350 18.58 14.03 10.42
N ARG A 351 17.39 14.60 10.56
CA ARG A 351 16.69 14.80 11.84
C ARG A 351 15.66 13.71 12.09
N GLY A 352 15.08 13.09 11.06
CA GLY A 352 14.12 12.01 11.21
C GLY A 352 13.98 11.08 10.01
N ARG A 353 13.28 9.96 10.20
CA ARG A 353 13.17 8.82 9.29
C ARG A 353 11.73 8.32 9.23
N VAL A 354 11.13 8.38 8.05
CA VAL A 354 9.77 7.90 7.79
C VAL A 354 9.84 6.73 6.83
N VAL A 355 9.14 5.64 7.13
CA VAL A 355 9.06 4.46 6.25
C VAL A 355 7.62 4.29 5.79
N TYR A 356 7.40 3.95 4.52
CA TYR A 356 6.06 3.65 4.03
C TYR A 356 6.03 2.51 3.02
N PHE A 357 5.03 1.65 3.16
CA PHE A 357 4.83 0.44 2.36
C PHE A 357 3.42 -0.12 2.54
N HIS A 358 2.97 -1.03 1.69
CA HIS A 358 1.56 -1.44 1.70
C HIS A 358 1.12 -2.33 2.89
N HIS A 359 1.75 -3.47 3.13
CA HIS A 359 1.26 -4.45 4.14
C HIS A 359 1.67 -4.06 5.57
N PRO A 360 0.74 -3.80 6.51
CA PRO A 360 1.06 -3.34 7.86
C PRO A 360 1.57 -4.48 8.74
N PRO A 361 2.74 -4.34 9.41
CA PRO A 361 3.22 -5.33 10.37
C PRO A 361 2.37 -5.42 11.64
N TYR A 362 1.77 -4.30 12.04
CA TYR A 362 0.95 -4.15 13.25
C TYR A 362 -0.37 -3.53 12.84
N VAL A 363 -1.47 -4.23 13.14
CA VAL A 363 -2.83 -3.82 12.79
C VAL A 363 -3.81 -4.59 13.68
N THR A 364 -4.89 -3.94 14.13
CA THR A 364 -5.98 -4.59 14.87
C THR A 364 -7.26 -4.76 14.04
N GLU A 365 -7.20 -4.44 12.75
CA GLU A 365 -8.25 -4.77 11.80
C GLU A 365 -8.51 -6.29 11.80
N ALA A 366 -9.79 -6.67 11.83
CA ALA A 366 -10.27 -8.01 12.11
C ALA A 366 -9.77 -9.12 11.17
N THR A 367 -9.22 -8.80 10.00
CA THR A 367 -8.88 -9.77 8.96
C THR A 367 -7.39 -9.84 8.65
N LYS A 368 -6.63 -8.77 8.94
CA LYS A 368 -5.21 -8.66 8.63
C LYS A 368 -4.28 -9.00 9.79
N TRP A 369 -4.74 -8.85 11.03
CA TRP A 369 -3.89 -8.89 12.23
C TRP A 369 -3.10 -10.21 12.42
N GLU A 370 -3.69 -11.34 12.03
CA GLU A 370 -3.10 -12.68 12.18
C GLU A 370 -2.69 -13.31 10.84
N GLN A 371 -2.78 -12.59 9.72
CA GLN A 371 -2.40 -13.14 8.42
C GLN A 371 -0.92 -13.50 8.42
N ALA A 372 -0.59 -14.63 7.80
CA ALA A 372 0.80 -15.06 7.75
C ALA A 372 1.66 -14.10 6.91
N GLN A 373 1.08 -13.45 5.90
CA GLN A 373 1.73 -12.36 5.18
C GLN A 373 2.11 -11.20 6.12
N THR A 374 1.17 -10.72 6.95
CA THR A 374 1.40 -9.67 7.96
C THR A 374 2.54 -10.02 8.90
N LEU A 375 2.51 -11.24 9.47
CA LEU A 375 3.54 -11.72 10.40
C LEU A 375 4.91 -11.87 9.73
N ALA A 376 4.93 -12.26 8.46
CA ALA A 376 6.18 -12.42 7.71
C ALA A 376 6.82 -11.07 7.37
N VAL A 377 6.03 -10.04 7.03
CA VAL A 377 6.51 -8.67 6.89
C VAL A 377 7.04 -8.15 8.23
N ARG A 378 6.30 -8.35 9.33
CA ARG A 378 6.75 -7.98 10.69
C ARG A 378 8.11 -8.58 11.02
N SER A 379 8.26 -9.90 10.85
CA SER A 379 9.51 -10.61 11.12
C SER A 379 10.68 -10.05 10.32
N ARG A 380 10.50 -9.81 9.01
CA ARG A 380 11.56 -9.32 8.11
C ARG A 380 11.94 -7.87 8.39
N ILE A 381 10.97 -6.98 8.60
CA ILE A 381 11.25 -5.58 8.95
C ILE A 381 11.92 -5.49 10.32
N ARG A 382 11.41 -6.21 11.33
CA ARG A 382 12.03 -6.30 12.65
C ARG A 382 13.49 -6.80 12.56
N HIS A 383 13.77 -7.79 11.72
CA HIS A 383 15.14 -8.27 11.49
C HIS A 383 16.05 -7.17 10.92
N VAL A 384 15.58 -6.41 9.93
CA VAL A 384 16.33 -5.28 9.38
C VAL A 384 16.59 -4.22 10.46
N LEU A 385 15.55 -3.81 11.21
CA LEU A 385 15.68 -2.82 12.26
C LEU A 385 16.65 -3.27 13.36
N ASN A 386 16.61 -4.55 13.75
CA ASN A 386 17.57 -5.14 14.69
C ASN A 386 19.01 -5.06 14.15
N ALA A 387 19.21 -5.37 12.87
CA ALA A 387 20.52 -5.31 12.24
C ALA A 387 21.05 -3.86 12.17
N VAL A 388 20.19 -2.88 11.87
CA VAL A 388 20.54 -1.45 11.91
C VAL A 388 20.90 -1.04 13.33
N ALA A 389 20.05 -1.35 14.32
CA ALA A 389 20.28 -1.03 15.73
C ALA A 389 21.63 -1.58 16.24
N GLY A 390 22.03 -2.78 15.80
CA GLY A 390 23.34 -3.35 16.10
C GLY A 390 24.52 -2.53 15.59
N GLN A 391 24.35 -1.76 14.50
CA GLN A 391 25.40 -0.92 13.91
C GLN A 391 25.37 0.53 14.41
N VAL A 392 24.20 1.08 14.69
CA VAL A 392 24.04 2.51 15.02
C VAL A 392 23.72 2.78 16.49
N LYS A 393 23.81 1.77 17.37
CA LYS A 393 23.40 1.83 18.79
C LYS A 393 23.85 3.09 19.54
N TYR A 394 25.08 3.54 19.33
CA TYR A 394 25.62 4.73 20.02
C TYR A 394 25.06 6.05 19.46
N LEU A 395 24.59 6.05 18.21
CA LEU A 395 24.01 7.22 17.54
C LEU A 395 22.54 7.42 17.90
N THR A 396 21.80 6.36 18.22
CA THR A 396 20.35 6.47 18.48
C THR A 396 20.04 7.19 19.78
N GLN A 397 20.94 7.12 20.77
CA GLN A 397 20.74 7.72 22.10
C GLN A 397 19.38 7.34 22.75
N GLY A 398 18.88 6.14 22.45
CA GLY A 398 17.59 5.65 22.94
C GLY A 398 16.38 6.01 22.07
N ARG A 399 16.55 6.76 20.97
CA ARG A 399 15.49 6.93 19.96
C ARG A 399 15.18 5.62 19.22
N PRO A 400 13.93 5.42 18.79
CA PRO A 400 13.58 4.42 17.79
C PRO A 400 14.42 4.55 16.52
N ILE A 401 14.63 3.43 15.81
CA ILE A 401 15.41 3.43 14.55
C ILE A 401 14.72 4.23 13.44
N VAL A 402 13.39 4.27 13.49
CA VAL A 402 12.51 5.01 12.57
C VAL A 402 11.50 5.80 13.40
N ASP A 403 11.18 7.02 13.01
CA ASP A 403 10.32 7.90 13.82
C ASP A 403 8.82 7.68 13.51
N LEU A 404 8.49 7.31 12.26
CA LEU A 404 7.12 7.04 11.82
C LEU A 404 7.08 5.99 10.70
N VAL A 405 6.10 5.08 10.77
CA VAL A 405 5.81 4.13 9.69
C VAL A 405 4.37 4.28 9.19
N LEU A 406 4.19 4.34 7.88
CA LEU A 406 2.89 4.51 7.21
C LEU A 406 2.55 3.30 6.34
N ASN A 407 1.39 2.70 6.53
CA ASN A 407 0.97 1.50 5.79
C ASN A 407 -0.43 1.56 5.21
N GLY A 408 -0.80 0.62 4.33
CA GLY A 408 -2.14 0.47 3.75
C GLY A 408 -2.74 -0.89 4.10
N HIS A 409 -3.37 -1.55 3.11
CA HIS A 409 -3.84 -2.94 3.06
C HIS A 409 -4.99 -3.30 4.01
N ALA A 410 -4.90 -2.91 5.28
CA ALA A 410 -6.00 -2.99 6.20
C ALA A 410 -6.92 -1.78 5.95
N HIS A 411 -8.16 -2.04 5.53
CA HIS A 411 -9.09 -0.98 5.13
C HIS A 411 -9.69 -0.23 6.34
N CYS A 412 -8.84 0.52 7.02
CA CYS A 412 -9.14 1.40 8.14
C CYS A 412 -8.05 2.48 8.19
N MET A 413 -8.29 3.53 8.99
CA MET A 413 -7.20 4.31 9.55
C MET A 413 -6.96 3.84 10.99
N GLU A 414 -5.70 3.56 11.31
CA GLU A 414 -5.33 3.11 12.65
C GLU A 414 -4.01 3.72 13.07
N HIS A 415 -3.95 4.37 14.24
CA HIS A 415 -2.70 4.69 14.91
C HIS A 415 -2.40 3.60 15.92
N ILE A 416 -1.28 2.91 15.74
CA ILE A 416 -0.81 1.85 16.61
C ILE A 416 0.62 2.13 17.03
N GLU A 417 0.87 2.05 18.33
CA GLU A 417 2.20 2.18 18.91
C GLU A 417 2.69 0.80 19.34
N THR A 418 3.90 0.46 18.95
CA THR A 418 4.58 -0.73 19.45
C THR A 418 5.09 -0.47 20.86
N LEU A 419 4.89 -1.41 21.77
CA LEU A 419 5.41 -1.33 23.13
C LEU A 419 6.87 -1.82 23.15
N ASP A 420 7.38 -2.19 24.32
CA ASP A 420 8.64 -2.94 24.40
C ASP A 420 8.43 -4.34 23.77
N THR A 421 8.87 -4.51 22.54
CA THR A 421 8.85 -5.80 21.82
C THR A 421 10.10 -6.64 22.13
N GLY A 422 11.07 -6.10 22.88
CA GLY A 422 12.41 -6.65 23.01
C GLY A 422 13.26 -6.55 21.73
N ASN A 423 12.78 -5.84 20.71
CA ASN A 423 13.44 -5.67 19.42
C ASN A 423 13.50 -4.17 19.04
N ALA A 424 14.23 -3.85 17.98
CA ALA A 424 14.45 -2.49 17.49
C ALA A 424 13.22 -1.84 16.84
N ASP A 425 12.11 -2.56 16.75
CA ASP A 425 10.80 -2.03 16.36
C ASP A 425 9.93 -1.64 17.58
N SER A 426 10.51 -1.58 18.78
CA SER A 426 9.83 -1.10 20.00
C SER A 426 9.58 0.40 19.97
N ASN A 427 8.55 0.87 20.69
CA ASN A 427 8.23 2.29 20.91
C ASN A 427 8.16 3.11 19.60
N THR A 428 7.75 2.47 18.51
CA THR A 428 7.63 3.05 17.18
C THR A 428 6.16 3.31 16.86
N ASN A 429 5.88 4.45 16.24
CA ASN A 429 4.55 4.83 15.78
C ASN A 429 4.28 4.29 14.37
N TRP A 430 3.16 3.59 14.22
CA TRP A 430 2.68 3.03 12.97
C TRP A 430 1.30 3.60 12.68
N ILE A 431 1.06 4.03 11.44
CA ILE A 431 -0.24 4.51 10.99
C ILE A 431 -0.69 3.74 9.76
N VAL A 432 -1.76 2.98 9.92
CA VAL A 432 -2.48 2.33 8.82
C VAL A 432 -3.36 3.38 8.15
N CYS A 433 -3.30 3.48 6.83
CA CYS A 433 -3.88 4.51 5.98
C CYS A 433 -4.79 3.91 4.88
N GLY A 434 -5.20 2.64 5.00
CA GLY A 434 -6.00 1.94 4.00
C GLY A 434 -7.49 2.29 4.00
N GLY A 435 -7.92 3.28 4.79
CA GLY A 435 -9.31 3.69 4.90
C GLY A 435 -9.83 4.62 3.80
N SER A 436 -9.10 4.80 2.68
CA SER A 436 -9.36 5.93 1.77
C SER A 436 -10.46 5.69 0.73
N GLY A 437 -10.87 4.44 0.47
CA GLY A 437 -11.90 4.21 -0.55
C GLY A 437 -12.49 2.80 -0.62
N HIS A 438 -11.70 1.75 -0.42
CA HIS A 438 -12.19 0.37 -0.57
C HIS A 438 -12.71 -0.21 0.74
N SER A 439 -13.91 -0.79 0.70
CA SER A 439 -14.46 -1.78 1.65
C SER A 439 -13.95 -1.72 3.10
N LEU A 440 -14.31 -0.66 3.84
CA LEU A 440 -13.88 -0.45 5.23
C LEU A 440 -14.17 -1.65 6.14
N ARG A 441 -13.24 -1.93 7.04
CA ARG A 441 -13.30 -3.07 7.95
C ARG A 441 -13.41 -2.65 9.42
N ARG A 442 -13.70 -3.63 10.27
CA ARG A 442 -13.89 -3.44 11.72
C ARG A 442 -12.58 -3.73 12.45
N GLN A 443 -12.45 -3.16 13.64
CA GLN A 443 -11.48 -3.66 14.61
C GLN A 443 -11.88 -5.06 15.06
N ARG A 444 -10.89 -5.88 15.36
CA ARG A 444 -11.07 -7.22 15.92
C ARG A 444 -11.79 -7.17 17.29
N PRO A 445 -12.56 -8.21 17.65
CA PRO A 445 -13.32 -8.23 18.91
C PRO A 445 -12.45 -8.27 20.16
N GLU A 446 -11.20 -8.76 20.07
CA GLU A 446 -10.24 -8.79 21.18
C GLU A 446 -9.74 -7.40 21.59
N GLY A 447 -10.03 -6.38 20.77
CA GLY A 447 -9.73 -4.99 21.06
C GLY A 447 -8.34 -4.53 20.61
N ALA A 448 -7.88 -3.44 21.24
CA ALA A 448 -6.78 -2.61 20.80
C ALA A 448 -5.37 -3.20 21.01
N ASP A 449 -5.22 -4.18 21.89
CA ASP A 449 -3.90 -4.69 22.26
C ASP A 449 -3.52 -5.90 21.41
N LEU A 450 -2.35 -5.88 20.77
CA LEU A 450 -1.76 -7.04 20.09
C LEU A 450 -0.84 -7.80 21.04
N TRP A 451 -0.90 -9.13 20.98
CA TRP A 451 -0.14 -10.03 21.84
C TRP A 451 0.74 -10.96 21.01
N GLU A 452 1.98 -11.21 21.45
CA GLU A 452 2.87 -12.24 20.92
C GLU A 452 3.20 -13.25 22.01
N SER A 453 3.15 -14.53 21.65
CA SER A 453 3.54 -15.63 22.53
C SER A 453 5.00 -16.00 22.28
N ASN A 454 5.86 -15.81 23.27
CA ASN A 454 7.22 -16.32 23.23
C ASN A 454 7.29 -17.69 23.90
N SER A 455 7.68 -18.70 23.12
CA SER A 455 8.00 -20.04 23.62
C SER A 455 9.50 -20.13 23.89
N ALA A 456 10.00 -19.39 24.87
CA ALA A 456 11.38 -19.51 25.33
C ALA A 456 11.42 -20.33 26.63
N LYS A 457 12.22 -21.40 26.67
CA LYS A 457 12.48 -22.23 27.87
C LYS A 457 11.24 -22.92 28.47
N GLY A 458 10.30 -23.39 27.65
CA GLY A 458 9.18 -24.23 28.11
C GLY A 458 8.09 -23.51 28.91
N LYS A 459 8.14 -22.17 29.01
CA LYS A 459 7.03 -21.33 29.45
C LYS A 459 6.52 -20.52 28.26
N THR A 460 5.22 -20.57 28.02
CA THR A 460 4.55 -19.70 27.06
C THR A 460 4.19 -18.41 27.78
N GLU A 461 5.01 -17.38 27.62
CA GLU A 461 4.68 -16.04 28.10
C GLU A 461 4.09 -15.24 26.94
N SER A 462 2.87 -14.75 27.13
CA SER A 462 2.21 -13.83 26.20
C SER A 462 2.51 -12.40 26.63
N LYS A 463 3.08 -11.60 25.74
CA LYS A 463 3.41 -10.19 25.98
C LYS A 463 2.62 -9.32 25.02
N SER A 464 2.08 -8.21 25.51
CA SER A 464 1.52 -7.18 24.64
C SER A 464 2.66 -6.48 23.89
N VAL A 465 2.59 -6.46 22.57
CA VAL A 465 3.65 -5.93 21.70
C VAL A 465 3.26 -4.61 21.02
N ALA A 466 1.96 -4.30 20.96
CA ALA A 466 1.48 -3.05 20.39
C ALA A 466 0.07 -2.72 20.90
N ARG A 467 -0.29 -1.44 20.90
CA ARG A 467 -1.60 -0.93 21.30
C ARG A 467 -2.12 0.06 20.26
N SER A 468 -3.35 -0.18 19.80
CA SER A 468 -4.13 0.74 18.99
C SER A 468 -4.63 1.90 19.84
N HIS A 469 -4.28 3.13 19.47
CA HIS A 469 -4.70 4.36 20.16
C HIS A 469 -5.90 5.02 19.50
N LEU A 470 -6.00 4.89 18.18
CA LEU A 470 -7.11 5.41 17.38
C LEU A 470 -7.44 4.42 16.26
N PHE A 471 -8.70 4.00 16.18
CA PHE A 471 -9.19 3.14 15.10
C PHE A 471 -10.40 3.79 14.42
N ILE A 472 -10.28 4.07 13.12
CA ILE A 472 -11.32 4.62 12.27
C ILE A 472 -11.60 3.60 11.16
N GLY A 473 -12.68 2.84 11.35
CA GLY A 473 -13.14 1.85 10.39
C GLY A 473 -14.64 1.66 10.46
N ARG A 474 -15.15 0.69 9.70
CA ARG A 474 -16.57 0.36 9.66
C ARG A 474 -17.05 0.00 11.07
N ASN A 475 -18.18 0.55 11.49
CA ASN A 475 -18.80 0.23 12.78
C ASN A 475 -20.35 0.28 12.69
N GLY A 476 -21.03 -0.02 13.81
CA GLY A 476 -22.49 -0.16 13.85
C GLY A 476 -23.02 -1.40 13.12
N SER A 477 -24.34 -1.55 12.96
CA SER A 477 -24.97 -2.67 12.26
C SER A 477 -26.29 -2.24 11.63
N GLY A 478 -26.78 -2.98 10.61
CA GLY A 478 -28.04 -2.66 9.93
C GLY A 478 -28.11 -1.20 9.45
N SER A 479 -29.19 -0.51 9.79
CA SER A 479 -29.41 0.92 9.50
C SER A 479 -28.48 1.88 10.26
N ASN A 480 -27.81 1.41 11.32
CA ASN A 480 -26.85 2.17 12.11
C ASN A 480 -25.40 2.01 11.64
N LYS A 481 -25.19 1.39 10.47
CA LYS A 481 -23.86 1.18 9.90
C LYS A 481 -23.20 2.50 9.53
N ARG A 482 -21.96 2.67 9.95
CA ARG A 482 -21.10 3.83 9.68
C ARG A 482 -19.89 3.39 8.86
N ARG A 483 -19.53 4.22 7.88
CA ARG A 483 -18.37 4.01 6.99
C ARG A 483 -17.51 5.29 6.96
N PRO A 484 -16.65 5.51 7.96
CA PRO A 484 -15.76 6.68 8.04
C PRO A 484 -14.52 6.46 7.17
N TYR A 485 -14.55 6.97 5.93
CA TYR A 485 -13.40 6.95 5.03
C TYR A 485 -12.44 8.07 5.41
N SER A 486 -11.14 7.83 5.24
CA SER A 486 -10.10 8.68 5.84
C SER A 486 -8.97 8.98 4.86
N GLY A 487 -8.47 10.21 4.90
CA GLY A 487 -7.10 10.57 4.51
C GLY A 487 -6.38 11.24 5.69
N LEU A 488 -5.11 11.57 5.52
CA LEU A 488 -4.31 12.25 6.55
C LEU A 488 -3.64 13.49 6.00
N ARG A 489 -3.54 14.54 6.82
CA ARG A 489 -2.50 15.56 6.72
C ARG A 489 -1.52 15.36 7.87
N ILE A 490 -0.22 15.37 7.58
CA ILE A 490 0.83 15.28 8.59
C ILE A 490 1.67 16.55 8.49
N ASP A 491 1.75 17.29 9.60
CA ASP A 491 2.62 18.45 9.72
C ASP A 491 3.91 18.04 10.44
N VAL A 492 5.06 18.23 9.78
CA VAL A 492 6.39 18.02 10.34
C VAL A 492 6.84 19.32 11.02
N LYS A 493 7.15 19.22 12.31
CA LYS A 493 7.62 20.33 13.15
C LYS A 493 9.11 20.24 13.39
N GLU A 494 9.75 21.37 13.68
CA GLU A 494 11.16 21.46 14.06
C GLU A 494 11.57 20.52 15.24
N GLY A 495 12.87 20.33 15.46
CA GLY A 495 13.43 19.41 16.47
C GLY A 495 14.18 18.17 15.92
N SER A 496 15.01 17.53 16.74
CA SER A 496 15.68 16.25 16.42
C SER A 496 15.59 15.33 17.64
N PRO A 497 14.61 14.40 17.70
CA PRO A 497 13.70 14.00 16.63
C PRO A 497 12.68 15.10 16.25
N PRO A 498 12.20 15.10 14.99
CA PRO A 498 11.04 15.90 14.60
C PRO A 498 9.80 15.47 15.39
N LYS A 499 8.83 16.38 15.54
CA LYS A 499 7.47 16.01 15.96
C LYS A 499 6.56 15.97 14.74
N PHE A 500 5.65 14.99 14.69
CA PHE A 500 4.66 14.89 13.63
C PHE A 500 3.26 15.14 14.20
N VAL A 501 2.58 16.16 13.70
CA VAL A 501 1.17 16.43 14.05
C VAL A 501 0.29 15.79 12.99
N VAL A 502 -0.41 14.72 13.36
CA VAL A 502 -1.27 13.96 12.47
C VAL A 502 -2.70 14.46 12.58
N LYS A 503 -3.29 14.80 11.42
CA LYS A 503 -4.64 15.34 11.28
C LYS A 503 -5.49 14.39 10.42
N PRO A 504 -6.35 13.57 11.04
CA PRO A 504 -7.27 12.73 10.29
C PRO A 504 -8.33 13.56 9.56
N LEU A 505 -8.50 13.29 8.27
CA LEU A 505 -9.50 13.90 7.40
C LEU A 505 -10.57 12.85 7.09
N VAL A 506 -11.74 12.96 7.72
CA VAL A 506 -12.76 11.90 7.67
C VAL A 506 -14.01 12.31 6.90
N ALA A 507 -14.39 11.51 5.91
CA ALA A 507 -15.68 11.55 5.23
C ALA A 507 -16.49 10.31 5.63
N GLU A 508 -17.49 10.48 6.49
CA GLU A 508 -18.33 9.40 6.97
C GLU A 508 -19.60 9.26 6.14
N ARG A 509 -19.85 8.05 5.63
CA ARG A 509 -21.16 7.68 5.09
C ARG A 509 -22.00 7.02 6.19
N TYR A 510 -23.10 7.67 6.57
CA TYR A 510 -24.05 7.19 7.58
C TYR A 510 -25.47 7.46 7.08
N GLN A 511 -26.36 6.48 7.17
CA GLN A 511 -27.75 6.60 6.68
C GLN A 511 -27.84 7.21 5.26
N ARG A 512 -26.93 6.78 4.36
CA ARG A 512 -26.79 7.22 2.96
C ARG A 512 -26.39 8.69 2.76
N GLN A 513 -26.19 9.45 3.82
CA GLN A 513 -25.70 10.82 3.80
C GLN A 513 -24.20 10.87 4.10
N TRP A 514 -23.57 11.99 3.71
CA TRP A 514 -22.15 12.25 3.95
C TRP A 514 -22.00 13.24 5.09
N TYR A 515 -21.17 12.89 6.05
CA TYR A 515 -20.80 13.70 7.21
C TYR A 515 -19.29 13.89 7.23
N GLN A 516 -18.84 14.97 7.87
CA GLN A 516 -17.43 15.28 8.03
C GLN A 516 -17.12 15.41 9.53
N PRO A 517 -17.07 14.29 10.27
CA PRO A 517 -16.77 14.35 11.69
C PRO A 517 -15.36 14.91 11.91
N LYS A 518 -15.23 15.83 12.86
CA LYS A 518 -13.92 16.31 13.30
C LYS A 518 -13.30 15.27 14.22
N ILE A 519 -12.11 14.82 13.86
CA ILE A 519 -11.27 13.96 14.70
C ILE A 519 -10.15 14.84 15.26
N GLU A 520 -9.86 14.68 16.55
CA GLU A 520 -8.74 15.40 17.16
C GLU A 520 -7.42 15.02 16.49
N SER A 521 -6.58 16.04 16.32
CA SER A 521 -5.21 15.83 15.87
C SER A 521 -4.39 15.29 17.03
N PHE A 522 -3.41 14.45 16.74
CA PHE A 522 -2.50 13.91 17.74
C PHE A 522 -1.05 14.16 17.31
N THR A 523 -0.15 14.19 18.29
CA THR A 523 1.28 14.40 18.06
C THR A 523 2.04 13.13 18.37
N ILE A 524 2.94 12.74 17.49
CA ILE A 524 3.88 11.63 17.67
C ILE A 524 5.33 12.12 17.59
#